data_AF-A0AAN7B528-F1
#
_entry.id   AF-A0AAN7B528-F1
#
_cell.length_a   1.000
_cell.length_b   1.000
_cell.length_c   1.000
_cell.angle_alpha   90.00
_cell.angle_beta   90.00
_cell.angle_gamma   90.00
#
_symmetry.space_group_name_H-M   'P 1'
#
loop_
_entity.id
_entity.type
_entity.pdbx_description
1 polymer ?
#
loop_
_entity_poly.entity_id
_entity_poly.type
_entity_poly.pdbx_seq_one_letter_code
_entity_poly.pdbx_strand_id
1 'polypeptide(L)'
;MANKAAEDEYYPVKIHRTDSTGYSNLDHNALNPKEDQDIQQQERWEVILGGHLTNQVAPPDEKRQFKLDGFPKGYELRCAIRRDGGRDYYLYGHPAGPKATYRTPGDFVMHLLWLASTSNDRSDCSCDLCARMAKRLEALAQAQAHVQPQPQAQAQAQPQPVRPSTQQPQFQNQQPPPQPQTQLQPQAPPVQAAPRPPPQPAIPGVKSPANVFRLGEMVWYKHQAWRLGVIVSIEPTVENVEGDDSKYTFTLAPLGHLSLNLPAVPKPATDMRPFLTFSVPDISIPGLVGKKFEGVDWPAYAMQSRGNERQMQTVGLEASKMGARSINDSYSTINLLTEGITPDGLYVIQTYKAVYFGAEMICTNDPIRVTTDHNTMAPDHDNPNGSSAVMLVSEIQVMSSPNEPNITPPSLSFKGSIYLPVRAQLPHPPNMVPPETLGPVFTEEMSIRNQIEQDKTTVRWGWALIEENTIRSDVDVQGRFYVNHKLMNIVDPDKFQQSARNGVVQEALAYLNSRGQSGYKEVLVRKKHRAEALGEAVSVQFVPPEGMIEN
;
A
#
# COMPACT_ATOMS: atom_id res chain seq x y z
N MET A 1 -21.57 29.69 60.62
CA MET A 1 -22.30 28.88 59.61
C MET A 1 -21.30 28.53 58.53
N ALA A 2 -20.55 27.46 58.75
CA ALA A 2 -20.74 26.15 58.12
C ALA A 2 -19.96 26.07 56.80
N ASN A 3 -18.71 25.62 56.95
CA ASN A 3 -17.87 25.02 55.90
C ASN A 3 -18.73 24.00 55.13
N LYS A 4 -19.00 24.30 53.86
CA LYS A 4 -19.37 23.29 52.89
C LYS A 4 -18.04 22.75 52.36
N ALA A 5 -17.76 21.49 52.69
CA ALA A 5 -16.58 20.78 52.22
C ALA A 5 -16.43 20.96 50.71
N ALA A 6 -15.25 21.42 50.28
CA ALA A 6 -14.83 21.27 48.90
C ALA A 6 -14.69 19.75 48.69
N GLU A 7 -15.69 19.14 48.05
CA GLU A 7 -15.50 17.81 47.47
C GLU A 7 -14.35 17.94 46.46
N ASP A 8 -13.35 17.07 46.57
CA ASP A 8 -12.18 17.03 45.69
C ASP A 8 -12.64 16.77 44.24
N GLU A 9 -12.97 17.84 43.52
CA GLU A 9 -13.47 17.78 42.15
C GLU A 9 -12.29 17.57 41.19
N TYR A 10 -12.07 16.30 40.81
CA TYR A 10 -11.10 15.94 39.78
C TYR A 10 -11.62 16.27 38.38
N TYR A 11 -10.79 16.91 37.56
CA TYR A 11 -11.06 17.18 36.15
C TYR A 11 -10.75 15.93 35.31
N PRO A 12 -11.70 15.44 34.48
CA PRO A 12 -11.51 14.22 33.70
C PRO A 12 -10.54 14.44 32.52
N VAL A 13 -9.63 13.49 32.32
CA VAL A 13 -8.71 13.45 31.17
C VAL A 13 -8.96 12.18 30.37
N LYS A 14 -9.28 12.35 29.09
CA LYS A 14 -9.55 11.23 28.19
C LYS A 14 -8.39 11.00 27.23
N ILE A 15 -7.85 9.80 27.24
CA ILE A 15 -6.84 9.37 26.26
C ILE A 15 -7.54 8.64 25.13
N HIS A 16 -7.62 9.30 23.97
CA HIS A 16 -8.31 8.78 22.78
C HIS A 16 -7.52 7.69 22.05
N ARG A 17 -6.19 7.68 22.22
CA ARG A 17 -5.29 6.74 21.57
C ARG A 17 -5.11 5.49 22.41
N THR A 18 -5.09 4.33 21.75
CA THR A 18 -4.73 3.07 22.38
C THR A 18 -3.86 2.26 21.43
N ASP A 19 -2.95 1.47 21.99
CA ASP A 19 -2.23 0.43 21.26
C ASP A 19 -2.65 -0.98 21.69
N SER A 20 -3.62 -1.11 22.59
CA SER A 20 -4.10 -2.42 23.05
C SER A 20 -4.74 -3.20 21.91
N THR A 21 -4.48 -4.51 21.89
CA THR A 21 -5.06 -5.46 20.92
C THR A 21 -6.36 -6.10 21.41
N GLY A 22 -6.88 -5.73 22.59
CA GLY A 22 -8.18 -6.19 23.09
C GLY A 22 -8.27 -7.70 23.32
N TYR A 23 -7.54 -8.20 24.31
CA TYR A 23 -7.49 -9.64 24.62
C TYR A 23 -8.80 -10.13 25.26
N SER A 24 -9.33 -11.26 24.79
CA SER A 24 -10.57 -11.89 25.30
C SER A 24 -10.34 -12.83 26.50
N ASN A 25 -9.12 -13.36 26.66
CA ASN A 25 -8.77 -14.34 27.70
C ASN A 25 -7.66 -13.78 28.59
N LEU A 26 -8.03 -12.84 29.47
CA LEU A 26 -7.11 -12.25 30.43
C LEU A 26 -7.07 -13.06 31.74
N ASP A 27 -5.88 -13.18 32.31
CA ASP A 27 -5.69 -13.74 33.64
C ASP A 27 -6.35 -12.83 34.70
N HIS A 28 -6.73 -13.40 35.84
CA HIS A 28 -7.40 -12.75 36.97
C HIS A 28 -8.83 -12.23 36.70
N ASN A 29 -9.51 -11.85 37.77
CA ASN A 29 -10.92 -11.47 37.73
C ASN A 29 -11.06 -10.00 37.30
N ALA A 30 -12.10 -9.70 36.50
CA ALA A 30 -12.51 -8.31 36.30
C ALA A 30 -12.90 -7.68 37.66
N LEU A 31 -12.76 -6.36 37.77
CA LEU A 31 -13.15 -5.64 38.98
C LEU A 31 -14.64 -5.80 39.25
N ASN A 32 -15.00 -5.97 40.52
CA ASN A 32 -16.39 -5.98 40.94
C ASN A 32 -16.84 -4.54 41.25
N PRO A 33 -17.78 -3.95 40.49
CA PRO A 33 -18.24 -2.58 40.71
C PRO A 33 -19.05 -2.40 42.00
N LYS A 34 -19.32 -3.48 42.73
CA LYS A 34 -19.99 -3.46 44.04
C LYS A 34 -19.03 -3.66 45.21
N GLU A 35 -17.75 -3.88 44.94
CA GLU A 35 -16.74 -4.04 45.97
C GLU A 35 -16.01 -2.71 46.18
N ASP A 36 -16.12 -2.14 47.38
CA ASP A 36 -15.50 -0.86 47.72
C ASP A 36 -13.99 -0.86 47.48
N GLN A 37 -13.30 -1.97 47.75
CA GLN A 37 -11.86 -2.09 47.54
C GLN A 37 -11.47 -2.00 46.05
N ASP A 38 -12.27 -2.58 45.16
CA ASP A 38 -12.01 -2.54 43.71
C ASP A 38 -12.29 -1.15 43.15
N ILE A 39 -13.36 -0.49 43.62
CA ILE A 39 -13.72 0.89 43.25
C ILE A 39 -12.63 1.86 43.69
N GLN A 40 -12.20 1.80 44.95
CA GLN A 40 -11.14 2.65 45.49
C GLN A 40 -9.82 2.44 44.75
N GLN A 41 -9.51 1.19 44.38
CA GLN A 41 -8.28 0.91 43.67
C GLN A 41 -8.32 1.38 42.21
N GLN A 42 -9.46 1.27 41.52
CA GLN A 42 -9.62 1.86 40.18
C GLN A 42 -9.46 3.37 40.22
N GLU A 43 -10.16 4.06 41.13
CA GLU A 43 -10.06 5.51 41.27
C GLU A 43 -8.63 5.94 41.61
N ARG A 44 -7.93 5.19 42.49
CA ARG A 44 -6.52 5.44 42.81
C ARG A 44 -5.62 5.37 41.56
N TRP A 45 -5.84 4.41 40.67
CA TRP A 45 -5.09 4.34 39.40
C TRP A 45 -5.39 5.55 38.52
N GLU A 46 -6.67 5.90 38.34
CA GLU A 46 -7.10 7.01 37.49
C GLU A 46 -6.55 8.36 37.98
N VAL A 47 -6.55 8.60 39.29
CA VAL A 47 -6.02 9.82 39.92
C VAL A 47 -4.50 9.92 39.77
N ILE A 48 -3.76 8.84 40.07
CA ILE A 48 -2.29 8.85 39.96
C ILE A 48 -1.87 9.11 38.50
N LEU A 49 -2.52 8.44 37.54
CA LEU A 49 -2.22 8.60 36.12
C LEU A 49 -2.60 9.99 35.59
N GLY A 50 -3.77 10.51 35.96
CA GLY A 50 -4.19 11.87 35.59
C GLY A 50 -3.27 12.96 36.15
N GLY A 51 -2.82 12.80 37.40
CA GLY A 51 -1.85 13.69 38.03
C GLY A 51 -0.49 13.69 37.31
N HIS A 52 0.03 12.51 36.96
CA HIS A 52 1.29 12.42 36.22
C HIS A 52 1.21 13.00 34.80
N LEU A 53 0.12 12.77 34.07
CA LEU A 53 -0.10 13.37 32.76
C LEU A 53 -0.06 14.89 32.85
N THR A 54 -0.83 15.45 33.77
CA THR A 54 -0.93 16.91 33.98
C THR A 54 0.43 17.52 34.29
N ASN A 55 1.20 16.91 35.18
CA ASN A 55 2.54 17.37 35.54
C ASN A 55 3.52 17.44 34.35
N GLN A 56 3.26 16.69 33.26
CA GLN A 56 4.12 16.65 32.07
C GLN A 56 3.60 17.52 30.93
N VAL A 57 2.28 17.70 30.80
CA VAL A 57 1.68 18.33 29.60
C VAL A 57 0.94 19.64 29.88
N ALA A 58 0.57 19.92 31.14
CA ALA A 58 -0.19 21.12 31.48
C ALA A 58 0.73 22.35 31.66
N PRO A 59 0.20 23.57 31.48
CA PRO A 59 0.91 24.80 31.80
C PRO A 59 1.35 24.87 33.28
N PRO A 60 2.49 25.53 33.62
CA PRO A 60 3.03 25.55 34.98
C PRO A 60 2.13 26.20 36.05
N ASP A 61 1.15 27.01 35.64
CA ASP A 61 0.19 27.70 36.51
C ASP A 61 -1.09 26.90 36.75
N GLU A 62 -1.21 25.71 36.16
CA GLU A 62 -2.35 24.82 36.35
C GLU A 62 -2.39 24.28 37.80
N LYS A 63 -3.51 24.51 38.49
CA LYS A 63 -3.72 24.11 39.90
C LYS A 63 -4.82 23.07 40.08
N ARG A 64 -5.52 22.71 39.01
CA ARG A 64 -6.59 21.70 39.05
C ARG A 64 -6.01 20.31 39.28
N GLN A 65 -6.75 19.47 39.99
CA GLN A 65 -6.46 18.05 40.10
C GLN A 65 -7.15 17.31 38.96
N PHE A 66 -6.48 16.34 38.35
CA PHE A 66 -7.00 15.59 37.21
C PHE A 66 -7.02 14.10 37.50
N LYS A 67 -8.01 13.40 36.96
CA LYS A 67 -8.06 11.94 36.93
C LYS A 67 -8.43 11.46 35.54
N LEU A 68 -8.05 10.24 35.18
CA LEU A 68 -8.45 9.66 33.91
C LEU A 68 -9.97 9.43 33.84
N ASP A 69 -10.57 9.73 32.69
CA ASP A 69 -11.94 9.32 32.32
C ASP A 69 -11.93 7.88 31.80
N GLY A 70 -11.54 6.97 32.69
CA GLY A 70 -11.29 5.56 32.39
C GLY A 70 -9.95 5.29 31.69
N PHE A 71 -9.56 4.02 31.65
CA PHE A 71 -8.35 3.59 30.95
C PHE A 71 -8.50 3.70 29.42
N PRO A 72 -7.39 3.86 28.67
CA PRO A 72 -7.43 3.81 27.22
C PRO A 72 -8.11 2.54 26.70
N LYS A 73 -8.82 2.63 25.58
CA LYS A 73 -9.62 1.52 25.04
C LYS A 73 -8.81 0.21 24.97
N GLY A 74 -9.33 -0.88 25.52
CA GLY A 74 -8.66 -2.18 25.53
C GLY A 74 -7.63 -2.37 26.65
N TYR A 75 -7.41 -1.36 27.50
CA TYR A 75 -6.73 -1.55 28.79
C TYR A 75 -7.77 -1.82 29.88
N GLU A 76 -7.49 -2.83 30.71
CA GLU A 76 -8.43 -3.29 31.74
C GLU A 76 -7.68 -3.60 33.03
N LEU A 77 -8.11 -3.01 34.15
CA LEU A 77 -7.57 -3.31 35.47
C LEU A 77 -8.26 -4.59 35.98
N ARG A 78 -7.48 -5.56 36.45
CA ARG A 78 -8.00 -6.84 36.96
C ARG A 78 -7.40 -7.16 38.32
N CYS A 79 -8.16 -7.91 39.13
CA CYS A 79 -7.84 -8.25 40.50
C CYS A 79 -7.47 -9.74 40.65
N ALA A 80 -6.26 -10.00 41.14
CA ALA A 80 -5.78 -11.29 41.58
C ALA A 80 -6.04 -11.47 43.09
N ILE A 81 -6.78 -12.51 43.47
CA ILE A 81 -7.03 -12.83 44.88
C ILE A 81 -5.96 -13.81 45.37
N ARG A 82 -5.18 -13.39 46.35
CA ARG A 82 -4.14 -14.18 47.03
C ARG A 82 -4.79 -15.20 47.99
N ARG A 83 -4.03 -16.25 48.34
CA ARG A 83 -4.52 -17.32 49.24
C ARG A 83 -4.86 -16.84 50.66
N ASP A 84 -4.28 -15.73 51.10
CA ASP A 84 -4.55 -15.08 52.37
C ASP A 84 -5.74 -14.11 52.33
N GLY A 85 -6.45 -14.05 51.20
CA GLY A 85 -7.56 -13.12 50.96
C GLY A 85 -7.13 -11.72 50.54
N GLY A 86 -5.83 -11.44 50.42
CA GLY A 86 -5.34 -10.17 49.88
C GLY A 86 -5.60 -10.03 48.39
N ARG A 87 -5.62 -8.80 47.89
CA ARG A 87 -5.88 -8.48 46.48
C ARG A 87 -4.69 -7.75 45.86
N ASP A 88 -4.25 -8.23 44.71
CA ASP A 88 -3.27 -7.55 43.86
C ASP A 88 -3.94 -7.10 42.56
N TYR A 89 -3.55 -5.93 42.05
CA TYR A 89 -4.19 -5.33 40.88
C TYR A 89 -3.18 -5.18 39.75
N TYR A 90 -3.61 -5.58 38.55
CA TYR A 90 -2.77 -5.60 37.36
C TYR A 90 -3.52 -4.97 36.20
N LEU A 91 -2.88 -4.01 35.53
CA LEU A 91 -3.44 -3.43 34.32
C LEU A 91 -2.97 -4.25 33.11
N TYR A 92 -3.93 -4.80 32.39
CA TYR A 92 -3.77 -5.56 31.16
C TYR A 92 -4.00 -4.68 29.93
N GLY A 93 -3.54 -5.15 28.77
CA GLY A 93 -3.78 -4.51 27.47
C GLY A 93 -2.50 -4.20 26.69
N HIS A 94 -1.31 -4.43 27.26
CA HIS A 94 -0.07 -4.12 26.55
C HIS A 94 0.20 -5.09 25.38
N PRO A 95 0.65 -4.62 24.20
CA PRO A 95 0.84 -5.46 22.99
C PRO A 95 1.91 -6.54 23.07
N ALA A 96 2.75 -6.55 24.10
CA ALA A 96 3.68 -7.64 24.37
C ALA A 96 2.98 -8.97 24.72
N GLY A 97 1.65 -8.97 24.88
CA GLY A 97 0.82 -10.16 24.96
C GLY A 97 -0.18 -10.12 26.12
N PRO A 98 -1.11 -11.09 26.20
CA PRO A 98 -2.15 -11.14 27.22
C PRO A 98 -1.62 -11.31 28.65
N LYS A 99 -0.35 -11.70 28.81
CA LYS A 99 0.34 -11.83 30.11
C LYS A 99 1.19 -10.62 30.47
N ALA A 100 1.29 -9.63 29.58
CA ALA A 100 2.07 -8.42 29.80
C ALA A 100 1.24 -7.45 30.64
N THR A 101 1.58 -7.35 31.93
CA THR A 101 0.83 -6.55 32.90
C THR A 101 1.67 -5.46 33.52
N TYR A 102 1.04 -4.33 33.80
CA TYR A 102 1.58 -3.29 34.67
C TYR A 102 1.13 -3.55 36.10
N ARG A 103 2.06 -3.55 37.06
CA ARG A 103 1.79 -3.90 38.47
C ARG A 103 1.42 -2.68 39.31
N THR A 104 1.88 -1.51 38.87
CA THR A 104 1.59 -0.24 39.52
C THR A 104 1.21 0.81 38.48
N PRO A 105 0.49 1.88 38.86
CA PRO A 105 0.26 3.03 37.97
C PRO A 105 1.56 3.63 37.44
N GLY A 106 2.62 3.64 38.25
CA GLY A 106 3.94 4.14 37.87
C GLY A 106 4.60 3.34 36.74
N ASP A 107 4.35 2.03 36.67
CA ASP A 107 4.86 1.20 35.56
C ASP A 107 4.17 1.58 34.24
N PHE A 108 2.89 1.96 34.31
CA PHE A 108 2.07 2.30 33.14
C PHE A 108 2.23 3.76 32.70
N VAL A 109 2.60 4.67 33.60
CA VAL A 109 2.59 6.11 33.34
C VAL A 109 3.44 6.51 32.12
N MET A 110 4.59 5.88 31.93
CA MET A 110 5.45 6.15 30.76
C MET A 110 4.79 5.72 29.46
N HIS A 111 4.04 4.62 29.49
CA HIS A 111 3.25 4.17 28.34
C HIS A 111 2.06 5.08 28.09
N LEU A 112 1.41 5.56 29.15
CA LEU A 112 0.30 6.50 29.03
C LEU A 112 0.73 7.87 28.50
N LEU A 113 1.89 8.38 28.92
CA LEU A 113 2.51 9.60 28.39
C LEU A 113 2.85 9.43 26.91
N TRP A 114 3.40 8.28 26.54
CA TRP A 114 3.61 7.94 25.13
C TRP A 114 2.26 7.93 24.38
N LEU A 115 1.22 7.27 24.91
CA LEU A 115 -0.14 7.27 24.35
C LEU A 115 -0.74 8.67 24.19
N ALA A 116 -0.41 9.60 25.08
CA ALA A 116 -0.83 11.00 25.01
C ALA A 116 0.04 11.86 24.08
N SER A 117 1.20 11.36 23.63
CA SER A 117 2.12 12.07 22.74
C SER A 117 1.70 11.97 21.26
N THR A 118 2.47 12.58 20.37
CA THR A 118 2.31 12.44 18.92
C THR A 118 3.06 11.24 18.34
N SER A 119 3.96 10.59 19.10
CA SER A 119 4.72 9.42 18.62
C SER A 119 3.85 8.17 18.64
N ASN A 120 3.80 7.46 17.51
CA ASN A 120 3.21 6.12 17.41
C ASN A 120 4.29 5.02 17.35
N ASP A 121 5.57 5.38 17.47
CA ASP A 121 6.66 4.41 17.54
C ASP A 121 6.83 3.94 18.99
N ARG A 122 6.70 2.63 19.21
CA ARG A 122 6.84 2.01 20.53
C ARG A 122 8.28 2.07 21.04
N SER A 123 9.27 2.31 20.18
CA SER A 123 10.67 2.51 20.58
C SER A 123 10.87 3.81 21.38
N ASP A 124 10.05 4.84 21.12
CA ASP A 124 10.01 6.09 21.90
C ASP A 124 9.34 5.90 23.26
N CYS A 125 8.62 4.80 23.46
CA CYS A 125 8.01 4.48 24.74
C CYS A 125 9.07 3.95 25.72
N SER A 126 9.36 4.71 26.75
CA SER A 126 10.31 4.33 27.80
C SER A 126 9.74 3.37 28.85
N CYS A 127 8.59 2.72 28.60
CA CYS A 127 8.02 1.78 29.56
C CYS A 127 8.75 0.42 29.53
N ASP A 128 8.77 -0.24 30.69
CA ASP A 128 9.44 -1.52 30.91
C ASP A 128 8.99 -2.62 29.94
N LEU A 129 7.69 -2.67 29.62
CA LEU A 129 7.13 -3.68 28.73
C LEU A 129 7.53 -3.46 27.27
N CYS A 130 7.62 -2.20 26.83
CA CYS A 130 8.14 -1.84 25.51
C CYS A 130 9.61 -2.20 25.36
N ALA A 131 10.44 -1.87 26.37
CA ALA A 131 11.86 -2.21 26.37
C ALA A 131 12.11 -3.74 26.36
N ARG A 132 11.34 -4.51 27.14
CA ARG A 132 11.42 -5.99 27.14
C ARG A 132 10.95 -6.59 25.82
N MET A 133 9.91 -6.02 25.20
CA MET A 133 9.43 -6.44 23.89
C MET A 133 10.51 -6.21 22.82
N ALA A 134 11.16 -5.05 22.81
CA ALA A 134 12.26 -4.75 21.89
C ALA A 134 13.43 -5.74 22.03
N LYS A 135 13.92 -5.99 23.26
CA LYS A 135 14.99 -6.98 23.52
C LYS A 135 14.61 -8.39 23.08
N ARG A 136 13.35 -8.79 23.22
CA ARG A 136 12.86 -10.10 22.78
C ARG A 136 12.88 -10.19 21.25
N LEU A 137 12.50 -9.13 20.55
CA LEU A 137 12.55 -9.07 19.09
C LEU A 137 14.01 -9.13 18.58
N GLU A 138 14.94 -8.42 19.24
CA GLU A 138 16.38 -8.47 18.92
C GLU A 138 16.98 -9.87 19.15
N ALA A 139 16.67 -10.51 20.28
CA ALA A 139 17.16 -11.86 20.57
C ALA A 139 16.66 -12.90 19.56
N LEU A 140 15.43 -12.74 19.05
CA LEU A 140 14.87 -13.59 18.00
C LEU A 140 15.56 -13.35 16.65
N ALA A 141 15.89 -12.10 16.32
CA ALA A 141 16.64 -11.77 15.11
C ALA A 141 18.07 -12.36 15.14
N GLN A 142 18.74 -12.35 16.31
CA GLN A 142 20.08 -12.93 16.46
C GLN A 142 20.08 -14.46 16.38
N ALA A 143 19.02 -15.14 16.85
CA ALA A 143 18.89 -16.60 16.78
C ALA A 143 18.73 -17.11 15.33
N GLN A 144 18.21 -16.28 14.42
CA GLN A 144 18.00 -16.64 13.01
C GLN A 144 19.25 -16.45 12.12
N ALA A 145 20.28 -15.73 12.59
CA ALA A 145 21.47 -15.42 11.81
C ALA A 145 22.57 -16.52 11.79
N HIS A 146 22.35 -17.68 12.43
CA HIS A 146 23.38 -18.73 12.59
C HIS A 146 23.13 -20.05 11.85
N VAL A 147 22.19 -20.11 10.89
CA VAL A 147 21.96 -21.33 10.08
C VAL A 147 22.44 -21.10 8.63
N GLN A 148 23.67 -21.51 8.33
CA GLN A 148 24.21 -21.58 6.96
C GLN A 148 23.79 -22.91 6.28
N PRO A 149 23.39 -22.90 4.99
CA PRO A 149 23.18 -24.14 4.22
C PRO A 149 24.47 -24.60 3.52
N GLN A 150 24.83 -25.88 3.68
CA GLN A 150 25.89 -26.55 2.92
C GLN A 150 25.42 -26.95 1.51
N PRO A 151 26.27 -26.92 0.46
CA PRO A 151 25.91 -27.36 -0.88
C PRO A 151 26.02 -28.89 -1.03
N GLN A 152 24.96 -29.54 -1.52
CA GLN A 152 24.97 -30.98 -1.84
C GLN A 152 25.54 -31.25 -3.24
N ALA A 153 26.49 -32.18 -3.30
CA ALA A 153 27.09 -32.71 -4.51
C ALA A 153 26.20 -33.77 -5.18
N GLN A 154 26.23 -33.78 -6.51
CA GLN A 154 25.61 -34.77 -7.39
C GLN A 154 26.23 -36.17 -7.19
N ALA A 155 25.38 -37.20 -7.11
CA ALA A 155 25.79 -38.59 -7.25
C ALA A 155 24.94 -39.29 -8.32
N GLN A 156 25.64 -39.82 -9.32
CA GLN A 156 25.13 -40.73 -10.35
C GLN A 156 24.75 -42.08 -9.74
N ALA A 157 23.67 -42.71 -10.23
CA ALA A 157 23.41 -44.14 -10.02
C ALA A 157 22.94 -44.82 -11.31
N GLN A 158 23.57 -45.96 -11.58
CA GLN A 158 23.44 -46.85 -12.75
C GLN A 158 22.12 -47.66 -12.76
N PRO A 159 21.74 -48.25 -13.92
CA PRO A 159 20.54 -49.08 -14.07
C PRO A 159 20.82 -50.59 -13.92
N GLN A 160 19.86 -51.33 -13.37
CA GLN A 160 19.75 -52.79 -13.51
C GLN A 160 18.27 -53.26 -13.60
N PRO A 161 17.99 -54.47 -14.14
CA PRO A 161 16.81 -54.74 -14.98
C PRO A 161 15.82 -55.78 -14.40
N VAL A 162 14.88 -56.26 -15.26
CA VAL A 162 14.07 -57.51 -15.19
C VAL A 162 12.65 -57.30 -14.57
N ARG A 163 11.48 -57.71 -15.10
CA ARG A 163 10.96 -58.68 -16.12
C ARG A 163 9.52 -58.30 -16.54
N PRO A 164 8.94 -58.92 -17.61
CA PRO A 164 7.64 -58.60 -18.17
C PRO A 164 6.51 -59.56 -17.74
N SER A 165 5.26 -59.08 -17.75
CA SER A 165 4.07 -59.94 -17.81
C SER A 165 3.09 -59.44 -18.86
N THR A 166 2.80 -60.35 -19.79
CA THR A 166 1.76 -60.34 -20.82
C THR A 166 0.37 -60.47 -20.21
N GLN A 167 -0.63 -59.79 -20.77
CA GLN A 167 -1.86 -60.43 -21.28
C GLN A 167 -2.80 -59.43 -22.00
N GLN A 168 -3.11 -59.78 -23.25
CA GLN A 168 -4.28 -59.38 -24.05
C GLN A 168 -5.57 -60.00 -23.46
N PRO A 169 -6.78 -59.48 -23.77
CA PRO A 169 -7.49 -59.91 -24.99
C PRO A 169 -8.16 -58.79 -25.81
N GLN A 170 -8.18 -59.01 -27.12
CA GLN A 170 -8.98 -58.34 -28.14
C GLN A 170 -10.48 -58.67 -27.99
N PHE A 171 -11.35 -57.79 -28.49
CA PHE A 171 -12.43 -58.18 -29.41
C PHE A 171 -12.81 -57.01 -30.36
N GLN A 172 -13.05 -57.41 -31.62
CA GLN A 172 -13.63 -56.69 -32.78
C GLN A 172 -15.02 -56.08 -32.44
N ASN A 173 -15.59 -55.09 -33.15
CA ASN A 173 -15.90 -55.09 -34.58
C ASN A 173 -16.45 -53.72 -35.06
N GLN A 174 -16.61 -53.58 -36.37
CA GLN A 174 -16.79 -52.35 -37.19
C GLN A 174 -18.25 -51.85 -37.41
N GLN A 175 -18.37 -50.53 -37.72
CA GLN A 175 -19.33 -49.79 -38.59
C GLN A 175 -20.82 -49.59 -38.19
N PRO A 176 -21.59 -48.64 -38.79
CA PRO A 176 -21.32 -47.28 -39.35
C PRO A 176 -22.32 -46.19 -38.77
N PRO A 177 -22.33 -44.90 -39.21
CA PRO A 177 -22.95 -43.80 -38.45
C PRO A 177 -24.41 -43.48 -38.86
N PRO A 178 -25.23 -42.89 -37.97
CA PRO A 178 -26.43 -42.16 -38.36
C PRO A 178 -26.27 -40.63 -38.27
N GLN A 179 -26.90 -39.97 -39.24
CA GLN A 179 -27.06 -38.54 -39.48
C GLN A 179 -27.84 -37.77 -38.39
N PRO A 180 -27.82 -36.42 -38.42
CA PRO A 180 -28.14 -35.57 -37.28
C PRO A 180 -29.66 -35.41 -37.06
N GLN A 181 -30.09 -35.56 -35.81
CA GLN A 181 -31.41 -35.09 -35.37
C GLN A 181 -31.34 -33.60 -35.03
N THR A 182 -32.08 -32.81 -35.80
CA THR A 182 -32.53 -31.46 -35.46
C THR A 182 -33.28 -31.48 -34.13
N GLN A 183 -32.60 -31.11 -33.04
CA GLN A 183 -33.26 -30.72 -31.80
C GLN A 183 -33.55 -29.22 -31.84
N LEU A 184 -34.84 -28.92 -31.70
CA LEU A 184 -35.38 -27.58 -31.49
C LEU A 184 -34.69 -26.92 -30.28
N GLN A 185 -34.07 -25.77 -30.52
CA GLN A 185 -33.58 -24.89 -29.46
C GLN A 185 -34.74 -24.51 -28.51
N PRO A 186 -34.60 -24.73 -27.19
CA PRO A 186 -35.39 -23.98 -26.22
C PRO A 186 -34.98 -22.51 -26.33
N GLN A 187 -35.95 -21.62 -26.56
CA GLN A 187 -35.76 -20.18 -26.43
C GLN A 187 -35.20 -19.90 -25.04
N ALA A 188 -33.97 -19.39 -24.98
CA ALA A 188 -33.43 -18.81 -23.76
C ALA A 188 -34.34 -17.64 -23.34
N PRO A 189 -34.80 -17.57 -22.08
CA PRO A 189 -35.51 -16.40 -21.59
C PRO A 189 -34.59 -15.16 -21.70
N PRO A 190 -35.16 -13.96 -21.95
CA PRO A 190 -34.37 -12.75 -22.08
C PRO A 190 -33.54 -12.56 -20.81
N VAL A 191 -32.23 -12.46 -20.99
CA VAL A 191 -31.28 -12.10 -19.94
C VAL A 191 -31.67 -10.71 -19.45
N GLN A 192 -32.41 -10.65 -18.35
CA GLN A 192 -32.64 -9.40 -17.64
C GLN A 192 -31.27 -8.86 -17.26
N ALA A 193 -30.95 -7.67 -17.74
CA ALA A 193 -29.74 -6.96 -17.39
C ALA A 193 -29.62 -6.95 -15.85
N ALA A 194 -28.56 -7.58 -15.33
CA ALA A 194 -28.28 -7.57 -13.92
C ALA A 194 -28.24 -6.11 -13.43
N PRO A 195 -28.82 -5.81 -12.24
CA PRO A 195 -28.77 -4.46 -11.69
C PRO A 195 -27.31 -4.00 -11.63
N ARG A 196 -27.01 -2.82 -12.20
CA ARG A 196 -25.68 -2.21 -12.05
C ARG A 196 -25.38 -2.12 -10.55
N PRO A 197 -24.21 -2.59 -10.08
CA PRO A 197 -23.83 -2.40 -8.69
C PRO A 197 -23.87 -0.90 -8.36
N PRO A 198 -24.27 -0.53 -7.13
CA PRO A 198 -24.34 0.86 -6.72
C PRO A 198 -22.98 1.55 -6.92
N PRO A 199 -22.97 2.85 -7.27
CA PRO A 199 -21.74 3.60 -7.47
C PRO A 199 -20.89 3.53 -6.19
N GLN A 200 -19.71 2.92 -6.30
CA GLN A 200 -18.77 2.89 -5.18
C GLN A 200 -18.30 4.32 -4.91
N PRO A 201 -18.15 4.71 -3.62
CA PRO A 201 -17.65 6.04 -3.29
C PRO A 201 -16.27 6.27 -3.92
N ALA A 202 -16.08 7.46 -4.48
CA ALA A 202 -14.80 7.86 -5.07
C ALA A 202 -13.70 7.80 -4.01
N ILE A 203 -12.51 7.34 -4.41
CA ILE A 203 -11.37 7.28 -3.50
C ILE A 203 -10.83 8.70 -3.33
N PRO A 204 -10.76 9.21 -2.09
CA PRO A 204 -10.19 10.54 -1.84
C PRO A 204 -8.79 10.66 -2.44
N GLY A 205 -8.48 11.80 -3.06
CA GLY A 205 -7.20 12.01 -3.75
C GLY A 205 -7.16 11.56 -5.22
N VAL A 206 -8.21 10.91 -5.73
CA VAL A 206 -8.40 10.61 -7.17
C VAL A 206 -9.46 11.54 -7.75
N LYS A 207 -9.06 12.49 -8.61
CA LYS A 207 -10.00 13.42 -9.27
C LYS A 207 -10.74 12.77 -10.45
N SER A 208 -10.08 11.86 -11.15
CA SER A 208 -10.67 11.02 -12.20
C SER A 208 -9.85 9.73 -12.33
N PRO A 209 -10.47 8.56 -12.59
CA PRO A 209 -9.74 7.31 -12.84
C PRO A 209 -8.74 7.43 -13.99
N ALA A 210 -9.07 8.25 -15.00
CA ALA A 210 -8.25 8.46 -16.19
C ALA A 210 -7.16 9.53 -16.01
N ASN A 211 -7.13 10.27 -14.89
CA ASN A 211 -6.07 11.25 -14.66
C ASN A 211 -4.72 10.56 -14.46
N VAL A 212 -3.69 11.21 -15.01
CA VAL A 212 -2.31 10.73 -14.96
C VAL A 212 -1.78 10.90 -13.54
N PHE A 213 -2.05 12.03 -12.89
CA PHE A 213 -1.52 12.34 -11.57
C PHE A 213 -2.55 12.17 -10.46
N ARG A 214 -2.13 11.58 -9.34
CA ARG A 214 -2.97 11.41 -8.14
C ARG A 214 -2.27 11.92 -6.89
N LEU A 215 -3.05 12.25 -5.87
CA LEU A 215 -2.53 12.69 -4.59
C LEU A 215 -1.62 11.59 -4.00
N GLY A 216 -0.50 11.99 -3.39
CA GLY A 216 0.46 11.09 -2.76
C GLY A 216 1.39 10.37 -3.73
N GLU A 217 1.22 10.51 -5.05
CA GLU A 217 2.14 9.93 -6.03
C GLU A 217 3.47 10.68 -6.08
N MET A 218 4.55 9.93 -6.26
CA MET A 218 5.86 10.47 -6.55
C MET A 218 5.98 10.71 -8.06
N VAL A 219 6.48 11.87 -8.45
CA VAL A 219 6.57 12.31 -9.85
C VAL A 219 7.90 12.98 -10.14
N TRP A 220 8.23 13.08 -11.42
CA TRP A 220 9.22 14.04 -11.88
C TRP A 220 8.54 15.39 -12.12
N TYR A 221 9.22 16.48 -11.80
CA TYR A 221 8.78 17.82 -12.17
C TYR A 221 9.92 18.68 -12.69
N LYS A 222 9.57 19.61 -13.57
CA LYS A 222 10.49 20.52 -14.23
C LYS A 222 10.84 21.68 -13.31
N HIS A 223 12.12 21.84 -13.03
CA HIS A 223 12.72 23.04 -12.46
C HIS A 223 13.78 23.56 -13.45
N GLN A 224 14.95 24.00 -12.98
CA GLN A 224 16.13 24.18 -13.85
C GLN A 224 16.58 22.87 -14.51
N ALA A 225 16.31 21.74 -13.86
CA ALA A 225 16.42 20.38 -14.37
C ALA A 225 15.28 19.54 -13.77
N TRP A 226 15.10 18.30 -14.25
CA TRP A 226 14.13 17.39 -13.65
C TRP A 226 14.48 17.10 -12.18
N ARG A 227 13.46 17.14 -11.33
CA ARG A 227 13.52 16.88 -9.89
C ARG A 227 12.41 15.91 -9.51
N LEU A 228 12.56 15.26 -8.36
CA LEU A 228 11.56 14.34 -7.82
C LEU A 228 10.77 15.04 -6.74
N GLY A 229 9.46 14.80 -6.69
CA GLY A 229 8.57 15.32 -5.65
C GLY A 229 7.35 14.44 -5.45
N VAL A 230 6.64 14.64 -4.33
CA VAL A 230 5.37 13.97 -4.03
C VAL A 230 4.23 14.96 -4.14
N ILE A 231 3.13 14.57 -4.77
CA ILE A 231 1.91 15.40 -4.83
C ILE A 231 1.25 15.44 -3.45
N VAL A 232 1.21 16.61 -2.82
CA VAL A 232 0.62 16.82 -1.48
C VAL A 232 -0.69 17.61 -1.51
N SER A 233 -1.00 18.28 -2.62
CA SER A 233 -2.31 18.91 -2.87
C SER A 233 -2.63 18.90 -4.37
N ILE A 234 -3.92 18.84 -4.69
CA ILE A 234 -4.47 18.97 -6.05
C ILE A 234 -5.62 19.96 -5.99
N GLU A 235 -5.40 21.15 -6.53
CA GLU A 235 -6.33 22.27 -6.50
C GLU A 235 -6.82 22.60 -7.91
N PRO A 236 -8.14 22.79 -8.11
CA PRO A 236 -8.65 23.18 -9.41
C PRO A 236 -8.16 24.58 -9.80
N THR A 237 -7.81 24.79 -11.07
CA THR A 237 -7.41 26.12 -11.58
C THR A 237 -8.61 27.05 -11.78
N VAL A 238 -9.81 26.48 -11.83
CA VAL A 238 -11.09 27.18 -11.98
C VAL A 238 -12.13 26.51 -11.09
N GLU A 239 -12.94 27.28 -10.38
CA GLU A 239 -13.98 26.75 -9.49
C GLU A 239 -14.95 25.80 -10.23
N ASN A 240 -15.35 24.71 -9.57
CA ASN A 240 -16.33 23.72 -10.04
C ASN A 240 -15.98 22.96 -11.33
N VAL A 241 -14.68 22.74 -11.61
CA VAL A 241 -14.25 21.93 -12.76
C VAL A 241 -13.75 20.56 -12.31
N GLU A 242 -14.50 19.51 -12.66
CA GLU A 242 -13.98 18.15 -12.80
C GLU A 242 -13.45 17.97 -14.23
N GLY A 243 -12.31 17.29 -14.39
CA GLY A 243 -11.77 17.05 -15.73
C GLY A 243 -10.33 16.52 -15.75
N ASP A 244 -9.67 16.74 -16.88
CA ASP A 244 -8.29 16.33 -17.11
C ASP A 244 -7.29 17.08 -16.23
N ASP A 245 -6.08 16.53 -16.09
CA ASP A 245 -4.98 17.11 -15.31
C ASP A 245 -4.63 18.57 -15.68
N SER A 246 -4.94 19.01 -16.90
CA SER A 246 -4.78 20.41 -17.33
C SER A 246 -5.64 21.41 -16.55
N LYS A 247 -6.66 20.93 -15.82
CA LYS A 247 -7.57 21.73 -15.00
C LYS A 247 -7.12 21.86 -13.54
N TYR A 248 -5.96 21.31 -13.20
CA TYR A 248 -5.46 21.32 -11.82
C TYR A 248 -4.05 21.91 -11.72
N THR A 249 -3.80 22.54 -10.58
CA THR A 249 -2.46 22.83 -10.07
C THR A 249 -2.12 21.78 -9.03
N PHE A 250 -0.93 21.21 -9.15
CA PHE A 250 -0.41 20.18 -8.25
C PHE A 250 0.65 20.81 -7.36
N THR A 251 0.47 20.74 -6.04
CA THR A 251 1.50 21.18 -5.10
C THR A 251 2.37 19.99 -4.75
N LEU A 252 3.68 20.12 -5.01
CA LEU A 252 4.67 19.08 -4.81
C LEU A 252 5.52 19.35 -3.57
N ALA A 253 5.74 18.33 -2.75
CA ALA A 253 6.82 18.31 -1.77
C ALA A 253 8.09 17.78 -2.45
N PRO A 254 9.15 18.60 -2.64
CA PRO A 254 10.39 18.12 -3.24
C PRO A 254 11.01 16.99 -2.42
N LEU A 255 11.52 15.97 -3.12
CA LEU A 255 12.31 14.93 -2.47
C LEU A 255 13.71 15.44 -2.10
N GLY A 256 14.15 15.08 -0.91
CA GLY A 256 15.43 15.41 -0.32
C GLY A 256 15.38 15.10 1.18
N HIS A 257 16.49 15.20 1.91
CA HIS A 257 16.41 14.98 3.35
C HIS A 257 15.69 16.13 4.07
N LEU A 258 14.88 15.83 5.09
CA LEU A 258 14.08 16.83 5.84
C LEU A 258 14.92 18.01 6.36
N SER A 259 16.20 17.76 6.70
CA SER A 259 17.12 18.80 7.20
C SER A 259 17.44 19.89 6.16
N LEU A 260 17.16 19.64 4.88
CA LEU A 260 17.29 20.63 3.81
C LEU A 260 16.11 21.60 3.77
N ASN A 261 15.00 21.28 4.43
CA ASN A 261 13.80 22.11 4.57
C ASN A 261 13.33 22.72 3.23
N LEU A 262 13.17 21.86 2.22
CA LEU A 262 12.76 22.30 0.89
C LEU A 262 11.28 22.73 0.91
N PRO A 263 10.93 23.91 0.36
CA PRO A 263 9.54 24.37 0.33
C PRO A 263 8.71 23.60 -0.71
N ALA A 264 7.40 23.55 -0.50
CA ALA A 264 6.47 23.01 -1.48
C ALA A 264 6.47 23.85 -2.77
N VAL A 265 6.24 23.20 -3.92
CA VAL A 265 6.32 23.81 -5.25
C VAL A 265 5.05 23.53 -6.05
N PRO A 266 4.25 24.54 -6.43
CA PRO A 266 3.11 24.36 -7.31
C PRO A 266 3.56 24.14 -8.76
N LYS A 267 2.92 23.20 -9.46
CA LYS A 267 3.20 22.84 -10.84
C LYS A 267 1.93 22.52 -11.64
N PRO A 268 1.85 22.96 -12.91
CA PRO A 268 0.86 22.43 -13.84
C PRO A 268 1.27 21.02 -14.30
N ALA A 269 0.31 20.23 -14.78
CA ALA A 269 0.54 18.88 -15.30
C ALA A 269 1.60 18.81 -16.41
N THR A 270 1.69 19.85 -17.26
CA THR A 270 2.66 19.92 -18.38
C THR A 270 4.11 19.95 -17.93
N ASP A 271 4.36 20.43 -16.70
CA ASP A 271 5.68 20.48 -16.07
C ASP A 271 6.00 19.21 -15.25
N MET A 272 5.15 18.19 -15.29
CA MET A 272 5.29 16.96 -14.51
C MET A 272 5.37 15.73 -15.41
N ARG A 273 5.93 14.63 -14.90
CA ARG A 273 5.89 13.30 -15.53
C ARG A 273 5.65 12.21 -14.48
N PRO A 274 4.90 11.15 -14.80
CA PRO A 274 4.86 9.96 -13.96
C PRO A 274 6.25 9.46 -13.61
N PHE A 275 6.44 8.91 -12.41
CA PHE A 275 7.77 8.46 -11.96
C PHE A 275 8.45 7.51 -12.96
N LEU A 276 7.69 6.60 -13.55
CA LEU A 276 8.21 5.58 -14.46
C LEU A 276 8.65 6.12 -15.83
N THR A 277 8.50 7.43 -16.13
CA THR A 277 9.01 7.97 -17.41
C THR A 277 10.53 8.04 -17.48
N PHE A 278 11.21 8.12 -16.32
CA PHE A 278 12.67 8.20 -16.26
C PHE A 278 13.21 7.26 -15.19
N SER A 279 14.42 6.74 -15.42
CA SER A 279 15.15 6.00 -14.39
C SER A 279 15.78 6.97 -13.39
N VAL A 280 15.77 6.61 -12.10
CA VAL A 280 16.52 7.36 -11.09
C VAL A 280 18.02 7.17 -11.37
N PRO A 281 18.82 8.25 -11.53
CA PRO A 281 20.25 8.13 -11.78
C PRO A 281 20.99 7.43 -10.65
N ASP A 282 22.20 6.96 -10.94
CA ASP A 282 23.08 6.38 -9.93
C ASP A 282 23.57 7.41 -8.91
N ILE A 283 23.98 6.90 -7.75
CA ILE A 283 24.51 7.70 -6.65
C ILE A 283 25.91 8.18 -7.01
N SER A 284 26.14 9.49 -6.93
CA SER A 284 27.40 10.10 -7.37
C SER A 284 28.43 10.32 -6.25
N ILE A 285 27.98 10.39 -4.99
CA ILE A 285 28.88 10.52 -3.83
C ILE A 285 29.39 9.13 -3.44
N PRO A 286 30.71 8.85 -3.54
CA PRO A 286 31.26 7.51 -3.29
C PRO A 286 30.92 6.95 -1.90
N GLY A 287 30.89 7.81 -0.87
CA GLY A 287 30.57 7.43 0.51
C GLY A 287 29.09 7.07 0.77
N LEU A 288 28.22 7.24 -0.24
CA LEU A 288 26.79 6.91 -0.19
C LEU A 288 26.44 5.67 -1.03
N VAL A 289 27.33 5.22 -1.91
CA VAL A 289 27.07 4.05 -2.77
C VAL A 289 26.83 2.81 -1.89
N GLY A 290 25.73 2.10 -2.17
CA GLY A 290 25.35 0.89 -1.44
C GLY A 290 24.72 1.11 -0.06
N LYS A 291 24.56 2.37 0.39
CA LYS A 291 23.83 2.67 1.63
C LYS A 291 22.33 2.78 1.39
N LYS A 292 21.56 2.53 2.43
CA LYS A 292 20.12 2.85 2.48
C LYS A 292 19.93 4.31 2.89
N PHE A 293 18.81 4.90 2.51
CA PHE A 293 18.50 6.31 2.79
C PHE A 293 18.57 6.61 4.30
N GLU A 294 18.03 5.71 5.12
CA GLU A 294 17.95 5.83 6.59
C GLU A 294 19.31 5.60 7.28
N GLY A 295 20.26 4.96 6.59
CA GLY A 295 21.60 4.67 7.12
C GLY A 295 22.62 5.78 6.89
N VAL A 296 22.19 6.94 6.38
CA VAL A 296 23.06 8.07 6.06
C VAL A 296 22.84 9.20 7.08
N ASP A 297 23.93 9.70 7.66
CA ASP A 297 23.91 10.91 8.49
C ASP A 297 23.78 12.16 7.62
N TRP A 298 22.57 12.38 7.09
CA TRP A 298 22.26 13.54 6.27
C TRP A 298 22.50 14.88 6.98
N PRO A 299 22.20 15.05 8.28
CA PRO A 299 22.57 16.25 9.01
C PRO A 299 24.07 16.57 8.94
N ALA A 300 24.95 15.57 9.07
CA ALA A 300 26.40 15.79 8.92
C ALA A 300 26.79 16.20 7.50
N TYR A 301 26.25 15.54 6.46
CA TYR A 301 26.51 15.93 5.06
C TYR A 301 26.02 17.35 4.76
N ALA A 302 24.84 17.72 5.26
CA ALA A 302 24.29 19.07 5.13
C ALA A 302 25.17 20.09 5.86
N MET A 303 25.62 19.78 7.09
CA MET A 303 26.49 20.64 7.88
C MET A 303 27.85 20.85 7.21
N GLN A 304 28.47 19.80 6.68
CA GLN A 304 29.75 19.88 5.94
C GLN A 304 29.64 20.70 4.65
N SER A 305 28.45 20.71 4.04
CA SER A 305 28.18 21.45 2.81
C SER A 305 27.72 22.89 3.05
N ARG A 306 27.60 23.33 4.32
CA ARG A 306 27.17 24.71 4.64
C ARG A 306 28.14 25.73 4.06
N GLY A 307 27.61 26.79 3.46
CA GLY A 307 28.39 27.83 2.79
C GLY A 307 28.84 27.50 1.37
N ASN A 308 28.54 26.29 0.86
CA ASN A 308 28.80 25.91 -0.52
C ASN A 308 27.51 25.42 -1.20
N GLU A 309 26.85 26.32 -1.95
CA GLU A 309 25.56 26.04 -2.61
C GLU A 309 25.63 24.83 -3.54
N ARG A 310 26.73 24.67 -4.28
CA ARG A 310 26.90 23.54 -5.21
C ARG A 310 26.96 22.21 -4.47
N GLN A 311 27.70 22.15 -3.36
CA GLN A 311 27.76 20.93 -2.55
C GLN A 311 26.43 20.63 -1.87
N MET A 312 25.74 21.65 -1.36
CA MET A 312 24.40 21.50 -0.78
C MET A 312 23.40 20.96 -1.80
N GLN A 313 23.43 21.47 -3.02
CA GLN A 313 22.61 20.96 -4.13
C GLN A 313 22.95 19.50 -4.45
N THR A 314 24.24 19.12 -4.49
CA THR A 314 24.65 17.73 -4.69
C THR A 314 24.12 16.82 -3.59
N VAL A 315 24.26 17.19 -2.31
CA VAL A 315 23.72 16.42 -1.18
C VAL A 315 22.21 16.26 -1.30
N GLY A 316 21.48 17.33 -1.61
CA GLY A 316 20.04 17.26 -1.82
C GLY A 316 19.64 16.37 -2.99
N LEU A 317 20.41 16.38 -4.08
CA LEU A 317 20.18 15.49 -5.22
C LEU A 317 20.41 14.03 -4.84
N GLU A 318 21.48 13.69 -4.12
CA GLU A 318 21.72 12.31 -3.69
C GLU A 318 20.65 11.83 -2.69
N ALA A 319 20.25 12.69 -1.75
CA ALA A 319 19.14 12.40 -0.84
C ALA A 319 17.84 12.12 -1.63
N SER A 320 17.54 12.93 -2.65
CA SER A 320 16.34 12.74 -3.48
C SER A 320 16.35 11.41 -4.23
N LYS A 321 17.50 10.98 -4.77
CA LYS A 321 17.64 9.70 -5.48
C LYS A 321 17.46 8.52 -4.54
N MET A 322 18.12 8.56 -3.37
CA MET A 322 18.04 7.49 -2.38
C MET A 322 16.65 7.38 -1.78
N GLY A 323 16.04 8.51 -1.43
CA GLY A 323 14.66 8.57 -0.93
C GLY A 323 13.66 8.03 -1.96
N ALA A 324 13.80 8.39 -3.23
CA ALA A 324 12.93 7.89 -4.28
C ALA A 324 12.99 6.37 -4.45
N ARG A 325 14.19 5.78 -4.33
CA ARG A 325 14.36 4.32 -4.35
C ARG A 325 13.69 3.68 -3.13
N SER A 326 13.93 4.21 -1.92
CA SER A 326 13.29 3.72 -0.68
C SER A 326 11.75 3.77 -0.78
N ILE A 327 11.19 4.89 -1.23
CA ILE A 327 9.74 5.03 -1.46
C ILE A 327 9.26 4.02 -2.49
N ASN A 328 9.93 3.92 -3.66
CA ASN A 328 9.53 3.02 -4.73
C ASN A 328 9.57 1.55 -4.30
N ASP A 329 10.46 1.17 -3.38
CA ASP A 329 10.64 -0.19 -2.86
C ASP A 329 9.71 -0.50 -1.68
N SER A 330 8.69 0.33 -1.46
CA SER A 330 7.70 0.15 -0.42
C SER A 330 6.26 0.21 -0.94
N TYR A 331 5.32 -0.25 -0.13
CA TYR A 331 3.90 -0.02 -0.36
C TYR A 331 3.13 0.26 0.93
N SER A 332 2.03 1.01 0.84
CA SER A 332 1.11 1.23 1.96
C SER A 332 -0.35 1.10 1.51
N THR A 333 -1.19 0.55 2.36
CA THR A 333 -2.58 0.18 2.00
C THR A 333 -3.62 1.16 2.51
N ILE A 334 -4.71 1.32 1.75
CA ILE A 334 -5.76 2.30 1.99
C ILE A 334 -7.13 1.61 2.03
N ASN A 335 -7.91 1.93 3.05
CA ASN A 335 -9.28 1.48 3.30
C ASN A 335 -9.41 -0.05 3.20
N LEU A 336 -9.11 -0.75 4.31
CA LEU A 336 -9.40 -2.18 4.46
C LEU A 336 -10.89 -2.45 4.19
N LEU A 337 -11.17 -3.39 3.30
CA LEU A 337 -12.52 -3.78 2.88
C LEU A 337 -12.96 -5.06 3.58
N THR A 338 -12.14 -6.11 3.50
CA THR A 338 -12.42 -7.39 4.14
C THR A 338 -11.15 -8.00 4.72
N GLU A 339 -11.32 -8.82 5.74
CA GLU A 339 -10.28 -9.67 6.31
C GLU A 339 -10.85 -11.08 6.44
N GLY A 340 -10.06 -12.07 6.06
CA GLY A 340 -10.43 -13.48 6.14
C GLY A 340 -9.21 -14.38 6.24
N ILE A 341 -9.47 -15.69 6.25
CA ILE A 341 -8.43 -16.73 6.27
C ILE A 341 -8.55 -17.55 4.99
N THR A 342 -7.43 -17.96 4.42
CA THR A 342 -7.42 -18.89 3.28
C THR A 342 -8.14 -20.20 3.62
N PRO A 343 -8.69 -20.93 2.63
CA PRO A 343 -9.39 -22.20 2.88
C PRO A 343 -8.54 -23.26 3.61
N ASP A 344 -7.22 -23.23 3.42
CA ASP A 344 -6.26 -24.11 4.10
C ASP A 344 -5.90 -23.66 5.52
N GLY A 345 -6.39 -22.49 5.97
CA GLY A 345 -6.10 -21.93 7.29
C GLY A 345 -4.68 -21.34 7.43
N LEU A 346 -3.88 -21.33 6.37
CA LEU A 346 -2.45 -21.01 6.44
C LEU A 346 -2.15 -19.52 6.37
N TYR A 347 -3.04 -18.70 5.82
CA TYR A 347 -2.81 -17.27 5.62
C TYR A 347 -4.03 -16.44 5.99
N VAL A 348 -3.78 -15.25 6.51
CA VAL A 348 -4.77 -14.17 6.57
C VAL A 348 -4.71 -13.41 5.25
N ILE A 349 -5.88 -13.20 4.63
CA ILE A 349 -6.02 -12.36 3.44
C ILE A 349 -6.81 -11.11 3.82
N GLN A 350 -6.21 -9.96 3.56
CA GLN A 350 -6.83 -8.65 3.71
C GLN A 350 -7.04 -8.04 2.32
N THR A 351 -8.23 -7.54 2.02
CA THR A 351 -8.51 -6.81 0.78
C THR A 351 -8.62 -5.32 1.03
N TYR A 352 -8.09 -4.52 0.11
CA TYR A 352 -8.03 -3.06 0.25
C TYR A 352 -8.65 -2.34 -0.94
N LYS A 353 -9.12 -1.11 -0.70
CA LYS A 353 -9.68 -0.26 -1.76
C LYS A 353 -8.58 0.31 -2.66
N ALA A 354 -7.42 0.62 -2.09
CA ALA A 354 -6.26 1.14 -2.81
C ALA A 354 -4.94 0.80 -2.11
N VAL A 355 -3.84 0.99 -2.84
CA VAL A 355 -2.47 0.83 -2.36
C VAL A 355 -1.60 1.91 -3.01
N TYR A 356 -0.75 2.57 -2.23
CA TYR A 356 0.42 3.23 -2.79
C TYR A 356 1.45 2.15 -3.07
N PHE A 357 1.61 1.77 -4.34
CA PHE A 357 2.60 0.80 -4.77
C PHE A 357 3.84 1.54 -5.28
N GLY A 358 4.78 1.78 -4.38
CA GLY A 358 5.95 2.60 -4.64
C GLY A 358 5.58 4.05 -4.96
N ALA A 359 5.86 4.47 -6.19
CA ALA A 359 5.60 5.84 -6.65
C ALA A 359 4.13 6.11 -6.99
N GLU A 360 3.34 5.08 -7.28
CA GLU A 360 2.01 5.19 -7.89
C GLU A 360 0.91 4.76 -6.92
N MET A 361 -0.29 5.33 -7.03
CA MET A 361 -1.46 4.88 -6.29
C MET A 361 -2.36 4.03 -7.19
N ILE A 362 -2.54 2.75 -6.85
CA ILE A 362 -3.41 1.81 -7.54
C ILE A 362 -4.67 1.59 -6.72
N CYS A 363 -5.83 1.63 -7.37
CA CYS A 363 -7.14 1.48 -6.79
C CYS A 363 -7.87 0.26 -7.37
N THR A 364 -8.89 -0.24 -6.68
CA THR A 364 -9.81 -1.19 -7.31
C THR A 364 -10.55 -0.53 -8.48
N ASN A 365 -10.73 -1.30 -9.55
CA ASN A 365 -11.17 -0.91 -10.89
C ASN A 365 -10.17 -0.07 -11.70
N ASP A 366 -8.93 0.05 -11.25
CA ASP A 366 -7.88 0.60 -12.12
C ASP A 366 -7.37 -0.43 -13.11
N PRO A 367 -6.98 0.01 -14.32
CA PRO A 367 -6.10 -0.75 -15.18
C PRO A 367 -4.63 -0.61 -14.73
N ILE A 368 -3.93 -1.75 -14.66
CA ILE A 368 -2.49 -1.82 -14.41
C ILE A 368 -1.80 -2.62 -15.50
N ARG A 369 -0.54 -2.31 -15.77
CA ARG A 369 0.31 -3.04 -16.71
C ARG A 369 0.92 -4.24 -16.01
N VAL A 370 0.81 -5.41 -16.62
CA VAL A 370 1.29 -6.66 -16.04
C VAL A 370 2.10 -7.47 -17.03
N THR A 371 3.03 -8.27 -16.52
CA THR A 371 3.61 -9.37 -17.28
C THR A 371 2.60 -10.52 -17.41
N THR A 372 2.68 -11.22 -18.53
CA THR A 372 1.90 -12.44 -18.79
C THR A 372 2.86 -13.60 -18.98
N ASP A 373 2.52 -14.78 -18.46
CA ASP A 373 3.26 -16.02 -18.70
C ASP A 373 3.39 -16.33 -20.20
N HIS A 374 2.44 -15.82 -20.99
CA HIS A 374 2.46 -15.79 -22.44
C HIS A 374 3.38 -14.69 -23.00
N ASN A 375 4.69 -14.75 -22.72
CA ASN A 375 5.69 -14.07 -23.54
C ASN A 375 5.91 -14.81 -24.89
N THR A 376 4.89 -15.54 -25.37
CA THR A 376 4.90 -16.45 -26.53
C THR A 376 3.92 -16.06 -27.64
N MET A 377 3.11 -15.03 -27.46
CA MET A 377 2.48 -14.39 -28.62
C MET A 377 3.59 -13.65 -29.36
N ALA A 378 3.76 -13.99 -30.64
CA ALA A 378 4.87 -13.56 -31.49
C ALA A 378 5.19 -12.07 -31.28
N PRO A 379 6.48 -11.69 -31.27
CA PRO A 379 6.85 -10.27 -31.26
C PRO A 379 6.07 -9.61 -32.39
N ASP A 380 5.11 -8.77 -32.05
CA ASP A 380 4.57 -7.84 -33.01
C ASP A 380 5.79 -7.02 -33.45
N HIS A 381 6.10 -7.03 -34.74
CA HIS A 381 7.30 -6.36 -35.26
C HIS A 381 7.31 -4.86 -34.90
N ASP A 382 6.16 -4.32 -34.49
CA ASP A 382 5.95 -2.95 -34.04
C ASP A 382 6.01 -2.73 -32.51
N ASN A 383 6.16 -3.78 -31.68
CA ASN A 383 6.23 -3.63 -30.22
C ASN A 383 7.41 -4.38 -29.56
N PRO A 384 8.65 -3.86 -29.72
CA PRO A 384 9.88 -4.51 -29.27
C PRO A 384 10.10 -4.54 -27.75
N ASN A 385 9.25 -3.92 -26.92
CA ASN A 385 9.53 -3.71 -25.49
C ASN A 385 8.75 -4.56 -24.47
N GLY A 386 7.91 -5.51 -24.90
CA GLY A 386 7.32 -6.50 -24.00
C GLY A 386 6.16 -5.99 -23.13
N SER A 387 5.05 -6.75 -23.19
CA SER A 387 3.83 -6.69 -22.39
C SER A 387 2.90 -5.46 -22.58
N SER A 388 2.03 -5.53 -23.59
CA SER A 388 0.81 -4.69 -23.73
C SER A 388 -0.38 -5.18 -22.87
N ALA A 389 -0.14 -6.10 -21.94
CA ALA A 389 -1.19 -6.70 -21.13
C ALA A 389 -1.65 -5.76 -20.02
N VAL A 390 -2.95 -5.54 -19.96
CA VAL A 390 -3.58 -4.62 -19.00
C VAL A 390 -4.54 -5.43 -18.12
N MET A 391 -4.24 -5.51 -16.83
CA MET A 391 -5.15 -6.09 -15.85
C MET A 391 -6.12 -5.01 -15.36
N LEU A 392 -7.42 -5.27 -15.44
CA LEU A 392 -8.43 -4.52 -14.69
C LEU A 392 -8.51 -5.12 -13.28
N VAL A 393 -8.04 -4.38 -12.28
CA VAL A 393 -7.96 -4.83 -10.89
C VAL A 393 -9.34 -4.89 -10.27
N SER A 394 -9.78 -6.08 -9.85
CA SER A 394 -11.01 -6.26 -9.07
C SER A 394 -10.75 -6.25 -7.56
N GLU A 395 -9.62 -6.81 -7.12
CA GLU A 395 -9.24 -6.85 -5.71
C GLU A 395 -7.72 -6.57 -5.54
N ILE A 396 -7.38 -5.83 -4.48
CA ILE A 396 -6.00 -5.65 -4.01
C ILE A 396 -5.88 -6.43 -2.71
N GLN A 397 -4.98 -7.40 -2.66
CA GLN A 397 -4.87 -8.37 -1.58
C GLN A 397 -3.50 -8.28 -0.90
N VAL A 398 -3.49 -8.30 0.42
CA VAL A 398 -2.28 -8.57 1.21
C VAL A 398 -2.47 -9.88 1.94
N MET A 399 -1.54 -10.80 1.73
CA MET A 399 -1.54 -12.11 2.36
C MET A 399 -0.42 -12.18 3.38
N SER A 400 -0.74 -12.60 4.61
CA SER A 400 0.22 -12.72 5.69
C SER A 400 0.04 -14.03 6.44
N SER A 401 1.15 -14.67 6.82
CA SER A 401 1.10 -15.88 7.64
C SER A 401 0.73 -15.51 9.08
N PRO A 402 -0.37 -16.04 9.67
CA PRO A 402 -0.73 -15.82 11.07
C PRO A 402 0.22 -16.54 12.02
N ASN A 403 0.85 -17.62 11.57
CA ASN A 403 1.70 -18.47 12.40
C ASN A 403 3.16 -17.98 12.41
N GLU A 404 3.62 -17.36 11.33
CA GLU A 404 5.01 -16.89 11.19
C GLU A 404 5.11 -15.49 10.54
N PRO A 405 4.41 -14.47 11.07
CA PRO A 405 4.37 -13.13 10.45
C PRO A 405 5.75 -12.44 10.39
N ASN A 406 6.72 -12.89 11.19
CA ASN A 406 8.08 -12.35 11.23
C ASN A 406 9.06 -13.08 10.29
N ILE A 407 8.67 -14.23 9.72
CA ILE A 407 9.54 -15.03 8.84
C ILE A 407 9.12 -14.82 7.38
N THR A 408 7.82 -14.87 7.12
CA THR A 408 7.28 -14.63 5.78
C THR A 408 6.71 -13.23 5.71
N PRO A 409 7.36 -12.30 4.99
CA PRO A 409 6.83 -10.94 4.84
C PRO A 409 5.46 -10.99 4.15
N PRO A 410 4.54 -10.06 4.48
CA PRO A 410 3.26 -9.99 3.80
C PRO A 410 3.43 -9.79 2.29
N SER A 411 2.79 -10.65 1.49
CA SER A 411 2.83 -10.56 0.04
C SER A 411 1.67 -9.72 -0.49
N LEU A 412 1.98 -8.81 -1.40
CA LEU A 412 0.99 -7.99 -2.11
C LEU A 412 0.63 -8.69 -3.42
N SER A 413 -0.65 -8.80 -3.72
CA SER A 413 -1.14 -9.32 -4.99
C SER A 413 -2.36 -8.56 -5.49
N PHE A 414 -2.58 -8.63 -6.80
CA PHE A 414 -3.67 -8.00 -7.52
C PHE A 414 -4.46 -9.09 -8.22
N LYS A 415 -5.77 -9.11 -7.98
CA LYS A 415 -6.70 -10.01 -8.68
C LYS A 415 -7.49 -9.21 -9.70
N GLY A 416 -7.69 -9.79 -10.87
CA GLY A 416 -8.38 -9.10 -11.95
C GLY A 416 -8.44 -9.90 -13.24
N SER A 417 -8.99 -9.30 -14.29
CA SER A 417 -8.99 -9.87 -15.63
C SER A 417 -7.99 -9.13 -16.51
N ILE A 418 -7.27 -9.84 -17.36
CA ILE A 418 -6.23 -9.31 -18.24
C ILE A 418 -6.74 -9.19 -19.66
N TYR A 419 -6.51 -8.01 -20.23
CA TYR A 419 -6.92 -7.65 -21.57
C TYR A 419 -5.72 -7.22 -22.41
N LEU A 420 -5.84 -7.41 -23.73
CA LEU A 420 -4.93 -6.85 -24.71
C LEU A 420 -5.68 -5.88 -25.64
N PRO A 421 -5.10 -4.72 -25.98
CA PRO A 421 -5.63 -3.91 -27.05
C PRO A 421 -5.40 -4.64 -28.37
N VAL A 422 -6.47 -4.85 -29.15
CA VAL A 422 -6.39 -5.56 -30.44
C VAL A 422 -7.00 -4.70 -31.54
N ARG A 423 -6.31 -4.66 -32.68
CA ARG A 423 -6.81 -4.11 -33.94
C ARG A 423 -7.42 -5.25 -34.75
N ALA A 424 -8.74 -5.30 -34.87
CA ALA A 424 -9.43 -6.43 -35.47
C ALA A 424 -10.22 -6.06 -36.72
N GLN A 425 -10.28 -6.98 -37.69
CA GLN A 425 -11.18 -6.89 -38.84
C GLN A 425 -12.60 -7.26 -38.43
N LEU A 426 -13.60 -6.68 -39.11
CA LEU A 426 -15.01 -7.02 -38.94
C LEU A 426 -15.38 -8.30 -39.72
N PRO A 427 -16.17 -9.21 -39.12
CA PRO A 427 -16.74 -9.18 -37.77
C PRO A 427 -15.69 -9.47 -36.68
N HIS A 428 -15.81 -8.80 -35.53
CA HIS A 428 -14.82 -8.89 -34.46
C HIS A 428 -14.65 -10.31 -33.90
N PRO A 429 -13.45 -10.67 -33.41
CA PRO A 429 -13.19 -11.90 -32.68
C PRO A 429 -14.13 -12.09 -31.48
N PRO A 430 -14.49 -13.34 -31.14
CA PRO A 430 -15.44 -13.64 -30.06
C PRO A 430 -14.92 -13.29 -28.67
N ASN A 431 -13.61 -13.16 -28.48
CA ASN A 431 -12.99 -12.76 -27.21
C ASN A 431 -12.88 -11.23 -27.05
N MET A 432 -13.32 -10.45 -28.03
CA MET A 432 -13.38 -9.00 -27.90
C MET A 432 -14.53 -8.59 -26.99
N VAL A 433 -14.22 -7.76 -25.99
CA VAL A 433 -15.15 -7.27 -24.98
C VAL A 433 -15.49 -5.80 -25.25
N PRO A 434 -16.76 -5.39 -25.10
CA PRO A 434 -17.14 -3.99 -25.26
C PRO A 434 -16.46 -3.09 -24.21
N PRO A 435 -15.78 -2.00 -24.60
CA PRO A 435 -15.04 -1.15 -23.66
C PRO A 435 -15.89 -0.55 -22.53
N GLU A 436 -17.16 -0.27 -22.78
CA GLU A 436 -18.12 0.27 -21.82
C GLU A 436 -18.39 -0.65 -20.62
N THR A 437 -18.13 -1.95 -20.76
CA THR A 437 -18.25 -2.91 -19.64
C THR A 437 -17.00 -2.93 -18.75
N LEU A 438 -15.90 -2.35 -19.20
CA LEU A 438 -14.60 -2.36 -18.53
C LEU A 438 -14.30 -1.04 -17.77
N GLY A 439 -15.12 -0.02 -17.98
CA GLY A 439 -15.03 1.26 -17.27
C GLY A 439 -14.45 2.41 -18.11
N PRO A 440 -14.35 3.62 -17.52
CA PRO A 440 -14.08 4.84 -18.25
C PRO A 440 -12.70 4.86 -18.91
N VAL A 441 -11.67 4.30 -18.25
CA VAL A 441 -10.31 4.30 -18.79
C VAL A 441 -10.20 3.44 -20.06
N PHE A 442 -10.77 2.23 -20.04
CA PHE A 442 -10.82 1.33 -21.20
C PHE A 442 -11.66 1.92 -22.34
N THR A 443 -12.78 2.56 -21.99
CA THR A 443 -13.67 3.23 -22.95
C THR A 443 -12.97 4.38 -23.65
N GLU A 444 -12.31 5.25 -22.88
CA GLU A 444 -11.60 6.41 -23.40
C GLU A 444 -10.42 6.00 -24.30
N GLU A 445 -9.64 5.01 -23.88
CA GLU A 445 -8.53 4.47 -24.67
C GLU A 445 -9.01 3.97 -26.04
N MET A 446 -10.07 3.16 -26.07
CA MET A 446 -10.60 2.64 -27.34
C MET A 446 -11.30 3.69 -28.18
N SER A 447 -11.95 4.67 -27.56
CA SER A 447 -12.54 5.80 -28.28
C SER A 447 -11.47 6.54 -29.08
N ILE A 448 -10.34 6.86 -28.47
CA ILE A 448 -9.27 7.59 -29.14
C ILE A 448 -8.57 6.74 -30.21
N ARG A 449 -8.26 5.46 -29.94
CA ARG A 449 -7.68 4.58 -30.96
C ARG A 449 -8.57 4.47 -32.21
N ASN A 450 -9.87 4.31 -32.01
CA ASN A 450 -10.85 4.26 -33.11
C ASN A 450 -11.06 5.63 -33.81
N GLN A 451 -10.80 6.75 -33.13
CA GLN A 451 -10.81 8.06 -33.77
C GLN A 451 -9.63 8.23 -34.73
N ILE A 452 -8.44 7.74 -34.34
CA ILE A 452 -7.19 7.79 -35.11
C ILE A 452 -7.21 6.80 -36.28
N GLU A 453 -7.84 5.63 -36.12
CA GLU A 453 -7.94 4.60 -37.16
C GLU A 453 -8.50 5.16 -38.48
N GLN A 454 -7.78 4.93 -39.58
CA GLN A 454 -8.16 5.42 -40.90
C GLN A 454 -9.22 4.53 -41.53
N ASP A 455 -9.10 3.21 -41.41
CA ASP A 455 -10.09 2.28 -41.93
C ASP A 455 -11.19 2.00 -40.90
N LYS A 456 -12.12 2.95 -40.79
CA LYS A 456 -13.28 2.86 -39.90
C LYS A 456 -14.36 1.88 -40.39
N THR A 457 -14.20 1.34 -41.60
CA THR A 457 -15.23 0.53 -42.25
C THR A 457 -14.98 -0.97 -42.10
N THR A 458 -13.72 -1.38 -42.05
CA THR A 458 -13.37 -2.81 -41.94
C THR A 458 -12.61 -3.14 -40.67
N VAL A 459 -12.03 -2.15 -39.98
CA VAL A 459 -11.23 -2.37 -38.79
C VAL A 459 -11.78 -1.60 -37.59
N ARG A 460 -11.63 -2.21 -36.41
CA ARG A 460 -11.90 -1.57 -35.13
C ARG A 460 -10.90 -2.02 -34.07
N TRP A 461 -10.52 -1.07 -33.22
CA TRP A 461 -9.81 -1.33 -31.99
C TRP A 461 -10.78 -1.75 -30.88
N GLY A 462 -10.42 -2.79 -30.15
CA GLY A 462 -11.13 -3.26 -28.97
C GLY A 462 -10.21 -3.92 -27.96
N TRP A 463 -10.80 -4.40 -26.87
CA TRP A 463 -10.09 -5.14 -25.83
C TRP A 463 -10.38 -6.63 -25.96
N ALA A 464 -9.35 -7.45 -26.14
CA ALA A 464 -9.48 -8.90 -26.10
C ALA A 464 -9.23 -9.40 -24.67
N LEU A 465 -10.17 -10.16 -24.10
CA LEU A 465 -9.95 -10.87 -22.83
C LEU A 465 -8.98 -12.03 -23.06
N ILE A 466 -7.91 -12.08 -22.25
CA ILE A 466 -6.87 -13.11 -22.33
C ILE A 466 -6.90 -14.03 -21.12
N GLU A 467 -7.04 -13.46 -19.92
CA GLU A 467 -7.18 -14.22 -18.68
C GLU A 467 -8.30 -13.60 -17.84
N GLU A 468 -9.14 -14.44 -17.25
CA GLU A 468 -10.26 -13.99 -16.41
C GLU A 468 -9.98 -14.33 -14.94
N ASN A 469 -10.21 -13.37 -14.04
CA ASN A 469 -10.09 -13.55 -12.59
C ASN A 469 -8.77 -14.18 -12.11
N THR A 470 -7.67 -13.78 -12.75
CA THR A 470 -6.31 -14.24 -12.44
C THR A 470 -5.68 -13.39 -11.33
N ILE A 471 -4.63 -13.91 -10.69
CA ILE A 471 -3.88 -13.21 -9.64
C ILE A 471 -2.48 -12.91 -10.17
N ARG A 472 -1.98 -11.71 -9.89
CA ARG A 472 -0.62 -11.26 -10.17
C ARG A 472 0.05 -10.81 -8.89
N SER A 473 1.29 -11.24 -8.69
CA SER A 473 2.10 -10.79 -7.56
C SER A 473 2.67 -9.41 -7.83
N ASP A 474 3.24 -8.77 -6.82
CA ASP A 474 3.88 -7.47 -6.95
C ASP A 474 5.00 -7.43 -8.01
N VAL A 475 5.71 -8.54 -8.22
CA VAL A 475 6.79 -8.63 -9.22
C VAL A 475 6.27 -8.65 -10.66
N ASP A 476 5.02 -9.06 -10.87
CA ASP A 476 4.40 -9.11 -12.19
C ASP A 476 3.78 -7.77 -12.60
N VAL A 477 3.63 -6.83 -11.66
CA VAL A 477 3.03 -5.52 -11.90
C VAL A 477 4.11 -4.52 -12.33
N GLN A 478 3.97 -4.01 -13.55
CA GLN A 478 4.92 -3.05 -14.13
C GLN A 478 4.61 -1.59 -13.73
N GLY A 479 3.37 -1.30 -13.32
CA GLY A 479 2.89 0.02 -12.91
C GLY A 479 1.46 0.27 -13.39
N ARG A 480 0.94 1.48 -13.17
CA ARG A 480 -0.38 1.90 -13.68
C ARG A 480 -0.42 1.88 -15.21
N PHE A 481 -1.60 1.61 -15.76
CA PHE A 481 -1.88 1.93 -17.16
C PHE A 481 -2.39 3.37 -17.26
N TYR A 482 -1.90 4.09 -18.25
CA TYR A 482 -2.32 5.45 -18.55
C TYR A 482 -3.00 5.48 -19.90
N VAL A 483 -4.11 6.23 -20.02
CA VAL A 483 -4.75 6.48 -21.32
C VAL A 483 -3.71 7.12 -22.24
N ASN A 484 -3.56 6.53 -23.43
CA ASN A 484 -2.45 6.77 -24.33
C ASN A 484 -2.31 8.25 -24.69
N HIS A 485 -3.40 8.90 -25.10
CA HIS A 485 -3.36 10.30 -25.47
C HIS A 485 -3.07 11.24 -24.29
N LYS A 486 -3.54 10.92 -23.08
CA LYS A 486 -3.29 11.76 -21.89
C LYS A 486 -1.81 11.72 -21.51
N LEU A 487 -1.23 10.53 -21.49
CA LEU A 487 0.20 10.38 -21.21
C LEU A 487 1.04 11.02 -22.31
N MET A 488 0.72 10.76 -23.58
CA MET A 488 1.49 11.33 -24.68
C MET A 488 1.42 12.86 -24.75
N ASN A 489 0.27 13.46 -24.47
CA ASN A 489 0.16 14.93 -24.40
C ASN A 489 1.02 15.54 -23.29
N ILE A 490 1.39 14.76 -22.29
CA ILE A 490 2.35 15.17 -21.26
C ILE A 490 3.78 14.90 -21.74
N VAL A 491 4.08 13.69 -22.22
CA VAL A 491 5.45 13.25 -22.51
C VAL A 491 6.01 13.86 -23.80
N ASP A 492 5.27 13.76 -24.90
CA ASP A 492 5.66 14.20 -26.24
C ASP A 492 4.41 14.55 -27.08
N PRO A 493 3.80 15.73 -26.86
CA PRO A 493 2.56 16.13 -27.51
C PRO A 493 2.71 16.28 -29.04
N ASP A 494 3.87 16.75 -29.51
CA ASP A 494 4.10 16.97 -30.94
C ASP A 494 4.13 15.65 -31.70
N LYS A 495 4.82 14.64 -31.17
CA LYS A 495 4.86 13.30 -31.77
C LYS A 495 3.49 12.64 -31.75
N PHE A 496 2.71 12.82 -30.69
CA PHE A 496 1.33 12.32 -30.65
C PHE A 496 0.47 12.94 -31.75
N GLN A 497 0.48 14.27 -31.88
CA GLN A 497 -0.25 14.97 -32.92
C GLN A 497 0.17 14.53 -34.32
N GLN A 498 1.48 14.34 -34.54
CA GLN A 498 2.00 13.86 -35.81
C GLN A 498 1.53 12.44 -36.13
N SER A 499 1.68 11.49 -35.21
CA SER A 499 1.25 10.11 -35.41
C SER A 499 -0.26 10.00 -35.60
N ALA A 500 -1.05 10.73 -34.82
CA ALA A 500 -2.51 10.76 -34.95
C ALA A 500 -2.95 11.29 -36.33
N ARG A 501 -2.32 12.35 -36.85
CA ARG A 501 -2.58 12.85 -38.22
C ARG A 501 -2.25 11.82 -39.30
N ASN A 502 -1.23 11.00 -39.05
CA ASN A 502 -0.82 9.93 -39.95
C ASN A 502 -1.67 8.65 -39.79
N GLY A 503 -2.67 8.65 -38.90
CA GLY A 503 -3.52 7.47 -38.63
C GLY A 503 -2.82 6.36 -37.84
N VAL A 504 -1.69 6.67 -37.19
CA VAL A 504 -0.89 5.71 -36.44
C VAL A 504 -1.11 5.93 -34.95
N VAL A 505 -1.50 4.87 -34.25
CA VAL A 505 -1.56 4.87 -32.79
C VAL A 505 -0.14 4.75 -32.24
N GLN A 506 0.40 5.83 -31.70
CA GLN A 506 1.68 5.82 -31.01
C GLN A 506 1.49 5.23 -29.60
N GLU A 507 2.17 4.13 -29.29
CA GLU A 507 2.11 3.53 -27.95
C GLU A 507 2.89 4.35 -26.92
N ALA A 508 2.21 4.86 -25.90
CA ALA A 508 2.77 5.61 -24.79
C ALA A 508 3.56 4.73 -23.82
N LEU A 509 3.25 3.42 -23.80
CA LEU A 509 3.90 2.46 -22.91
C LEU A 509 5.40 2.36 -23.15
N ALA A 510 5.86 2.64 -24.37
CA ALA A 510 7.27 2.66 -24.73
C ALA A 510 8.08 3.78 -24.01
N TYR A 511 7.41 4.79 -23.45
CA TYR A 511 8.02 5.87 -22.68
C TYR A 511 8.06 5.61 -21.18
N LEU A 512 7.58 4.44 -20.75
CA LEU A 512 7.51 4.08 -19.36
C LEU A 512 8.39 2.87 -19.10
N ASN A 513 9.29 3.02 -18.14
CA ASN A 513 9.98 1.90 -17.55
C ASN A 513 9.00 0.98 -16.83
N SER A 514 9.43 -0.27 -16.62
CA SER A 514 8.81 -1.12 -15.61
C SER A 514 9.26 -0.68 -14.22
N ARG A 515 8.41 -0.87 -13.20
CA ARG A 515 8.78 -0.62 -11.79
C ARG A 515 10.11 -1.29 -11.40
N GLY A 516 10.31 -2.54 -11.85
CA GLY A 516 11.55 -3.30 -11.70
C GLY A 516 12.83 -2.59 -12.19
N GLN A 517 12.71 -1.76 -13.23
CA GLN A 517 13.85 -1.09 -13.89
C GLN A 517 14.13 0.31 -13.33
N SER A 518 13.18 0.91 -12.60
CA SER A 518 13.30 2.29 -12.09
C SER A 518 13.95 2.39 -10.70
N GLY A 519 14.64 1.34 -10.26
CA GLY A 519 15.42 1.34 -9.02
C GLY A 519 15.18 0.15 -8.10
N TYR A 520 14.21 -0.70 -8.42
CA TYR A 520 13.84 -1.89 -7.65
C TYR A 520 14.97 -2.94 -7.67
N LYS A 521 15.60 -3.17 -6.51
CA LYS A 521 16.58 -4.27 -6.32
C LYS A 521 16.41 -5.01 -4.99
N GLU A 522 15.44 -4.62 -4.17
CA GLU A 522 15.22 -5.20 -2.84
C GLU A 522 13.79 -5.75 -2.69
N VAL A 523 13.57 -6.53 -1.63
CA VAL A 523 12.25 -7.06 -1.26
C VAL A 523 11.30 -5.90 -0.98
N LEU A 524 10.12 -5.93 -1.59
CA LEU A 524 9.07 -4.94 -1.37
C LEU A 524 8.68 -4.87 0.11
N VAL A 525 8.77 -3.69 0.72
CA VAL A 525 8.49 -3.48 2.14
C VAL A 525 7.11 -2.86 2.36
N ARG A 526 6.27 -3.50 3.18
CA ARG A 526 5.02 -2.88 3.64
C ARG A 526 5.32 -1.77 4.65
N LYS A 527 4.75 -0.59 4.41
CA LYS A 527 4.74 0.58 5.29
C LYS A 527 3.31 0.78 5.78
N LYS A 528 3.15 1.17 7.05
CA LYS A 528 1.84 1.31 7.68
C LYS A 528 1.03 2.45 7.07
N HIS A 529 1.70 3.52 6.69
CA HIS A 529 1.07 4.69 6.08
C HIS A 529 1.99 5.34 5.06
N ARG A 530 1.42 6.13 4.13
CA ARG A 530 2.17 6.82 3.09
C ARG A 530 3.20 7.75 3.68
N ALA A 531 2.87 8.46 4.76
CA ALA A 531 3.85 9.31 5.44
C ALA A 531 5.08 8.54 5.97
N GLU A 532 4.95 7.24 6.31
CA GLU A 532 6.09 6.40 6.72
C GLU A 532 6.92 5.99 5.50
N ALA A 533 6.27 5.69 4.38
CA ALA A 533 6.95 5.41 3.12
C ALA A 533 7.77 6.62 2.65
N LEU A 534 7.24 7.84 2.82
CA LEU A 534 7.95 9.08 2.50
C LEU A 534 9.06 9.40 3.50
N GLY A 535 8.80 9.19 4.80
CA GLY A 535 9.77 9.34 5.88
C GLY A 535 10.51 10.69 5.84
N GLU A 536 11.80 10.65 6.12
CA GLU A 536 12.67 11.83 6.12
C GLU A 536 13.03 12.32 4.71
N ALA A 537 12.53 11.70 3.64
CA ALA A 537 12.79 12.09 2.26
C ALA A 537 11.90 13.25 1.77
N VAL A 538 11.01 13.76 2.63
CA VAL A 538 10.20 14.96 2.38
C VAL A 538 10.15 15.82 3.63
N SER A 539 10.26 17.14 3.46
CA SER A 539 10.13 18.13 4.55
C SER A 539 8.68 18.56 4.81
N VAL A 540 7.78 18.28 3.89
CA VAL A 540 6.35 18.63 3.99
C VAL A 540 5.57 17.40 4.40
N GLN A 541 4.79 17.51 5.46
CA GLN A 541 3.97 16.40 5.95
C GLN A 541 2.87 16.07 4.94
N PHE A 542 2.81 14.80 4.52
CA PHE A 542 1.67 14.27 3.78
C PHE A 542 0.51 14.06 4.75
N VAL A 543 -0.64 14.67 4.45
CA VAL A 543 -1.88 14.52 5.22
C VAL A 543 -2.87 13.76 4.36
N PRO A 544 -3.27 12.54 4.74
CA PRO A 544 -4.31 11.81 4.03
C PRO A 544 -5.62 12.62 4.00
N PRO A 545 -6.27 12.76 2.84
CA PRO A 545 -7.56 13.45 2.75
C PRO A 545 -8.65 12.68 3.51
N GLU A 546 -9.73 13.38 3.87
CA GLU A 546 -10.88 12.77 4.53
C GLU A 546 -11.40 11.56 3.73
N GLY A 547 -11.63 10.43 4.43
CA GLY A 547 -12.05 9.17 3.83
C GLY A 547 -10.91 8.27 3.30
N MET A 548 -9.65 8.72 3.38
CA MET A 548 -8.46 7.89 3.16
C MET A 548 -7.94 7.38 4.51
N ILE A 549 -8.30 6.15 4.87
CA ILE A 549 -7.82 5.47 6.07
C ILE A 549 -6.63 4.60 5.69
N GLU A 550 -5.45 4.94 6.16
CA GLU A 550 -4.23 4.15 5.93
C GLU A 550 -4.12 3.00 6.96
N ASN A 551 -3.67 1.82 6.51
CA ASN A 551 -3.66 0.57 7.30
C ASN A 551 -2.30 -0.12 7.33
#